data_AF-A0A349DBH6-F1
#
_entry.id   AF-A0A349DBH6-F1
#
_cell.length_a   1.000
_cell.length_b   1.000
_cell.length_c   1.000
_cell.angle_alpha   90.00
_cell.angle_beta   90.00
_cell.angle_gamma   90.00
#
_symmetry.space_group_name_H-M   'P 1'
#
loop_
_entity.id
_entity.type
_entity.pdbx_description
1 polymer ?
#
loop_
_entity_poly.entity_id
_entity_poly.type
_entity_poly.pdbx_seq_one_letter_code
_entity_poly.pdbx_strand_id
1 'polypeptide(L)'
;MIVYSEYNSDLGTLTLAADGNKLIGLWIEGQKYFLSTIGEGVTRDDNNTAIVKAKSWLDRYFRGERPSISELELAPSGSEFRRAVWKILCGIPYGEVITYGEIAKEIARQNGLSSMSAQAVGNAVGHNPISIIIPCHRVVGTNGSLTGYAGGIDKKIFLLRHEGVNTDKFYDPR
;
A
#
# COMPACT_ATOMS: atom_id res chain seq x y z
N MET A 1 -0.13 21.13 8.73
CA MET A 1 0.27 21.67 7.40
C MET A 1 0.83 20.48 6.66
N ILE A 2 0.29 20.21 5.47
CA ILE A 2 0.73 19.07 4.68
C ILE A 2 2.05 19.43 4.01
N VAL A 3 3.02 18.52 4.11
CA VAL A 3 4.31 18.61 3.44
C VAL A 3 4.54 17.36 2.61
N TYR A 4 5.44 17.45 1.63
CA TYR A 4 5.85 16.30 0.83
C TYR A 4 7.37 16.18 0.76
N SER A 5 7.83 15.01 0.33
CA SER A 5 9.23 14.73 0.03
C SER A 5 9.33 13.58 -0.96
N GLU A 6 10.51 13.38 -1.52
CA GLU A 6 10.79 12.33 -2.50
C GLU A 6 11.82 11.33 -1.95
N TYR A 7 11.69 10.09 -2.40
CA TYR A 7 12.59 8.99 -2.08
C TYR A 7 12.88 8.18 -3.35
N ASN A 8 14.16 8.03 -3.70
CA ASN A 8 14.55 7.23 -4.85
C ASN A 8 14.70 5.75 -4.44
N SER A 9 14.07 4.86 -5.20
CA SER A 9 14.08 3.42 -4.95
C SER A 9 14.29 2.63 -6.24
N ASP A 10 14.49 1.31 -6.10
CA ASP A 10 14.53 0.38 -7.25
C ASP A 10 13.20 0.32 -8.03
N LEU A 11 12.12 0.87 -7.48
CA LEU A 11 10.80 0.99 -8.11
C LEU A 11 10.60 2.33 -8.84
N GLY A 12 11.62 3.20 -8.85
CA GLY A 12 11.56 4.59 -9.26
C GLY A 12 11.37 5.55 -8.08
N THR A 13 10.99 6.78 -8.40
CA THR A 13 10.74 7.84 -7.41
C THR A 13 9.45 7.53 -6.64
N LEU A 14 9.53 7.61 -5.33
CA LEU A 14 8.40 7.57 -4.42
C LEU A 14 8.14 8.98 -3.87
N THR A 15 6.90 9.43 -3.90
CA THR A 15 6.48 10.68 -3.25
C THR A 15 5.82 10.36 -1.91
N LEU A 16 6.34 10.94 -0.85
CA LEU A 16 5.81 10.84 0.52
C LEU A 16 5.06 12.13 0.85
N ALA A 17 3.96 12.01 1.58
CA ALA A 17 3.26 13.17 2.15
C ALA A 17 2.91 12.95 3.62
N ALA A 18 3.06 14.01 4.42
CA ALA A 18 2.79 14.00 5.84
C ALA A 18 1.95 15.20 6.26
N ASP A 19 1.12 15.02 7.29
CA ASP A 19 0.48 16.11 8.03
C ASP A 19 0.89 16.04 9.50
N GLY A 20 1.67 17.03 9.94
CA GLY A 20 2.33 16.99 11.24
C GLY A 20 3.29 15.80 11.35
N ASN A 21 3.05 14.90 12.32
CA ASN A 21 3.84 13.70 12.56
C ASN A 21 3.23 12.42 11.95
N LYS A 22 2.21 12.55 11.09
CA LYS A 22 1.50 11.41 10.49
C LYS A 22 1.79 11.32 9.01
N LEU A 23 2.13 10.12 8.53
CA LEU A 23 2.24 9.82 7.12
C LEU A 23 0.83 9.64 6.55
N ILE A 24 0.48 10.45 5.56
CA ILE A 24 -0.84 10.43 4.92
C ILE A 24 -0.78 9.86 3.49
N GLY A 25 0.44 9.75 2.95
CA GLY A 25 0.66 9.33 1.57
C GLY A 25 2.06 8.78 1.29
N LEU A 26 2.11 7.78 0.42
CA LEU A 26 3.30 7.21 -0.20
C LEU A 26 2.87 6.66 -1.57
N TRP A 27 3.27 7.33 -2.65
CA TRP A 27 2.91 6.95 -4.02
C TRP A 27 4.15 6.61 -4.82
N ILE A 28 4.05 5.58 -5.67
CA ILE A 28 5.03 5.36 -6.73
C ILE A 28 4.68 6.30 -7.89
N GLU A 29 5.67 6.98 -8.46
CA GLU A 29 5.47 7.84 -9.61
C GLU A 29 4.76 7.09 -10.77
N GLY A 30 3.76 7.74 -11.37
CA GLY A 30 2.93 7.15 -12.42
C GLY A 30 1.84 6.17 -11.95
N GLN A 31 1.66 5.94 -10.64
CA GLN A 31 0.56 5.10 -10.16
C GLN A 31 -0.83 5.72 -10.45
N LYS A 32 -1.85 4.89 -10.65
CA LYS A 32 -3.20 5.31 -11.10
C LYS A 32 -3.85 6.44 -10.28
N TYR A 33 -3.62 6.46 -8.96
CA TYR A 33 -4.18 7.45 -8.03
C TYR A 33 -3.07 8.32 -7.40
N PHE A 34 -2.08 8.71 -8.21
CA PHE A 34 -0.94 9.53 -7.78
C PHE A 34 -1.41 10.84 -7.14
N LEU A 35 -0.90 11.13 -5.93
CA LEU A 35 -1.21 12.31 -5.11
C LEU A 35 -2.70 12.58 -4.84
N SER A 36 -3.58 11.58 -5.03
CA SER A 36 -5.04 11.78 -5.04
C SER A 36 -5.65 12.22 -3.71
N THR A 37 -4.87 12.25 -2.62
CA THR A 37 -5.35 12.63 -1.27
C THR A 37 -4.69 13.89 -0.74
N ILE A 38 -3.88 14.59 -1.55
CA ILE A 38 -3.31 15.89 -1.19
C ILE A 38 -3.75 16.94 -2.21
N GLY A 39 -4.01 18.15 -1.73
CA GLY A 39 -4.42 19.29 -2.56
C GLY A 39 -3.22 20.07 -3.11
N GLU A 40 -3.50 21.21 -3.72
CA GLU A 40 -2.47 22.17 -4.13
C GLU A 40 -1.83 22.88 -2.91
N GLY A 41 -0.69 23.53 -3.11
CA GLY A 41 -0.03 24.33 -2.08
C GLY A 41 0.76 23.53 -1.04
N VAL A 42 1.07 22.26 -1.33
CA VAL A 42 1.95 21.43 -0.50
C VAL A 42 3.40 21.88 -0.69
N THR A 43 4.12 22.05 0.42
CA THR A 43 5.54 22.43 0.38
C THR A 43 6.44 21.22 0.60
N ARG A 44 7.63 21.26 0.01
CA ARG A 44 8.65 20.25 0.25
C ARG A 44 9.26 20.45 1.63
N ASP A 45 9.31 19.40 2.42
CA ASP A 45 10.02 19.37 3.70
C ASP A 45 10.66 17.99 3.90
N ASP A 46 11.95 17.92 3.59
CA ASP A 46 12.75 16.71 3.74
C ASP A 46 13.08 16.39 5.21
N ASN A 47 12.89 17.35 6.14
CA ASN A 47 13.23 17.24 7.56
C ASN A 47 12.02 16.95 8.46
N ASN A 48 10.81 16.91 7.90
CA ASN A 48 9.62 16.56 8.65
C ASN A 48 9.78 15.18 9.32
N THR A 49 9.43 15.09 10.61
CA THR A 49 9.64 13.88 11.42
C THR A 49 9.01 12.62 10.82
N ALA A 50 7.79 12.71 10.28
CA ALA A 50 7.10 11.57 9.68
C ALA A 50 7.78 11.13 8.37
N ILE A 51 8.22 12.10 7.57
CA ILE A 51 8.97 11.85 6.33
C ILE A 51 10.30 11.14 6.64
N VAL A 52 11.09 11.67 7.58
CA VAL A 52 12.38 11.08 7.96
C VAL A 52 12.21 9.65 8.47
N LYS A 53 11.22 9.41 9.33
CA LYS A 53 10.88 8.05 9.81
C LYS A 53 10.47 7.12 8.68
N ALA A 54 9.63 7.59 7.75
CA ALA A 54 9.18 6.80 6.62
C ALA A 54 10.33 6.47 5.65
N LYS A 55 11.25 7.41 5.38
CA LYS A 55 12.46 7.14 4.59
C LYS A 55 13.36 6.10 5.24
N SER A 56 13.63 6.23 6.54
CA SER A 56 14.40 5.23 7.30
C SER A 56 13.72 3.85 7.33
N TRP A 57 12.39 3.83 7.39
CA TRP A 57 11.60 2.62 7.24
C TRP A 57 11.80 2.00 5.85
N LEU A 58 11.72 2.80 4.77
CA LEU A 58 11.93 2.35 3.40
C LEU A 58 13.36 1.83 3.18
N ASP A 59 14.38 2.50 3.73
CA ASP A 59 15.77 2.05 3.65
C ASP A 59 15.96 0.66 4.25
N ARG A 60 15.32 0.38 5.39
CA ARG A 60 15.36 -0.94 6.02
C ARG A 60 14.50 -1.95 5.26
N TYR A 61 13.35 -1.53 4.74
CA TYR A 61 12.50 -2.36 3.90
C TYR A 61 13.28 -2.86 2.68
N PHE A 62 13.88 -1.96 1.88
CA PHE A 62 14.64 -2.31 0.67
C PHE A 62 15.96 -3.05 0.97
N ARG A 63 16.48 -2.99 2.20
CA ARG A 63 17.57 -3.86 2.67
C ARG A 63 17.12 -5.27 3.09
N GLY A 64 15.82 -5.55 3.09
CA GLY A 64 15.26 -6.85 3.49
C GLY A 64 15.10 -7.02 5.00
N GLU A 65 15.18 -5.95 5.79
CA GLU A 65 15.15 -6.00 7.27
C GLU A 65 13.73 -6.10 7.85
N ARG A 66 12.69 -6.07 7.01
CA ARG A 66 11.27 -6.27 7.38
C ARG A 66 10.80 -5.39 8.57
N PRO A 67 10.97 -4.06 8.52
CA PRO A 67 10.58 -3.16 9.61
C PRO A 67 9.07 -3.21 9.88
N SER A 68 8.65 -2.96 11.12
CA SER A 68 7.23 -3.02 11.50
C SER A 68 6.48 -1.78 11.04
N ILE A 69 5.25 -1.94 10.54
CA ILE A 69 4.36 -0.82 10.21
C ILE A 69 4.04 0.02 11.46
N SER A 70 4.01 -0.62 12.65
CA SER A 70 3.70 0.05 13.92
C SER A 70 4.72 1.10 14.35
N GLU A 71 5.89 1.17 13.69
CA GLU A 71 6.90 2.21 13.93
C GLU A 71 6.49 3.57 13.34
N LEU A 72 5.46 3.59 12.48
CA LEU A 72 4.97 4.77 11.79
C LEU A 72 3.56 5.14 12.24
N GLU A 73 3.30 6.44 12.36
CA GLU A 73 1.95 6.96 12.54
C GLU A 73 1.29 7.17 11.17
N LEU A 74 0.36 6.30 10.79
CA LEU A 74 -0.34 6.38 9.51
C LEU A 74 -1.71 7.05 9.67
N ALA A 75 -2.06 7.95 8.76
CA ALA A 75 -3.38 8.59 8.71
C ALA A 75 -3.90 8.70 7.25
N PRO A 76 -4.12 7.57 6.54
CA PRO A 76 -4.63 7.60 5.18
C PRO A 76 -6.07 8.14 5.13
N SER A 77 -6.34 9.05 4.20
CA SER A 77 -7.69 9.57 3.95
C SER A 77 -8.48 8.69 2.99
N GLY A 78 -9.72 8.36 3.33
CA GLY A 78 -10.61 7.50 2.53
C GLY A 78 -11.92 7.20 3.24
N SER A 79 -12.87 6.53 2.59
CA SER A 79 -14.13 6.12 3.23
C SER A 79 -13.91 5.11 4.36
N GLU A 80 -14.91 4.93 5.23
CA GLU A 80 -14.86 3.92 6.30
C GLU A 80 -14.55 2.52 5.76
N PHE A 81 -15.21 2.13 4.67
CA PHE A 81 -14.96 0.86 3.99
C PHE A 81 -13.50 0.73 3.53
N ARG A 82 -12.94 1.78 2.91
CA ARG A 82 -11.54 1.76 2.46
C ARG A 82 -10.58 1.62 3.63
N ARG A 83 -10.78 2.39 4.70
CA ARG A 83 -9.95 2.31 5.91
C ARG A 83 -10.04 0.92 6.57
N ALA A 84 -11.21 0.31 6.59
CA ALA A 84 -11.38 -1.06 7.09
C ALA A 84 -10.58 -2.08 6.26
N VAL A 85 -10.64 -1.98 4.92
CA VAL A 85 -9.84 -2.83 4.02
C VAL A 85 -8.34 -2.60 4.26
N TRP A 86 -7.87 -1.36 4.31
CA TRP A 86 -6.45 -1.05 4.53
C TRP A 86 -5.94 -1.55 5.88
N LYS A 87 -6.78 -1.53 6.92
CA LYS A 87 -6.45 -2.12 8.22
C LYS A 87 -6.20 -3.62 8.12
N ILE A 88 -7.00 -4.34 7.33
CA ILE A 88 -6.76 -5.77 7.04
C ILE A 88 -5.43 -5.94 6.29
N LEU A 89 -5.14 -5.07 5.31
CA LEU A 89 -3.88 -5.13 4.57
C LEU A 89 -2.66 -5.04 5.49
N CYS A 90 -2.67 -4.12 6.46
CA CYS A 90 -1.57 -3.99 7.43
C CYS A 90 -1.35 -5.24 8.28
N GLY A 91 -2.33 -6.15 8.38
CA GLY A 91 -2.21 -7.42 9.09
C GLY A 91 -1.59 -8.56 8.28
N ILE A 92 -1.38 -8.38 6.96
CA ILE A 92 -0.80 -9.42 6.11
C ILE A 92 0.72 -9.47 6.38
N PRO A 93 1.31 -10.61 6.77
CA PRO A 93 2.76 -10.70 7.03
C PRO A 93 3.63 -10.52 5.77
N TYR A 94 4.91 -10.21 5.97
CA TYR A 94 5.91 -10.26 4.90
C TYR A 94 6.03 -11.66 4.31
N GLY A 95 6.11 -11.75 2.98
CA GLY A 95 6.25 -13.04 2.29
C GLY A 95 4.94 -13.84 2.18
N GLU A 96 3.85 -13.32 2.71
CA GLU A 96 2.52 -13.92 2.61
C GLU A 96 1.63 -13.14 1.65
N VAL A 97 0.65 -13.84 1.08
CA VAL A 97 -0.37 -13.24 0.20
C VAL A 97 -1.76 -13.61 0.67
N ILE A 98 -2.72 -12.76 0.33
CA ILE A 98 -4.15 -12.99 0.59
C ILE A 98 -4.93 -12.73 -0.69
N THR A 99 -6.07 -13.37 -0.86
CA THR A 99 -6.95 -13.12 -2.00
C THR A 99 -7.95 -12.00 -1.74
N TYR A 100 -8.42 -11.35 -2.81
CA TYR A 100 -9.52 -10.38 -2.71
C TYR A 100 -10.79 -10.99 -2.07
N GLY A 101 -11.05 -12.28 -2.32
CA GLY A 101 -12.19 -12.99 -1.76
C GLY A 101 -12.07 -13.25 -0.25
N GLU A 102 -10.86 -13.53 0.25
CA GLU A 102 -10.60 -13.69 1.68
C GLU A 102 -10.77 -12.36 2.43
N ILE A 103 -10.24 -11.25 1.88
CA ILE A 103 -10.48 -9.93 2.46
C ILE A 103 -11.99 -9.61 2.47
N ALA A 104 -12.71 -9.93 1.40
CA ALA A 104 -14.16 -9.72 1.34
C ALA A 104 -14.88 -10.52 2.43
N LYS A 105 -14.55 -11.80 2.62
CA LYS A 105 -15.12 -12.63 3.70
C LYS A 105 -14.83 -12.02 5.08
N GLU A 106 -13.60 -11.55 5.32
CA GLU A 106 -13.23 -10.94 6.59
C GLU A 106 -13.98 -9.63 6.85
N ILE A 107 -14.13 -8.77 5.84
CA ILE A 107 -14.95 -7.56 5.95
C ILE A 107 -16.41 -7.90 6.25
N ALA A 108 -16.99 -8.88 5.55
CA ALA A 108 -18.37 -9.31 5.78
C ALA A 108 -18.56 -9.76 7.23
N ARG A 109 -17.63 -10.59 7.73
CA ARG A 109 -17.62 -11.09 9.12
C ARG A 109 -17.53 -9.95 10.14
N GLN A 110 -16.64 -8.98 9.96
CA GLN A 110 -16.48 -7.84 10.87
C GLN A 110 -17.72 -6.94 10.94
N ASN A 111 -18.53 -6.91 9.89
CA ASN A 111 -19.71 -6.04 9.78
C ASN A 111 -21.05 -6.79 9.93
N GLY A 112 -21.02 -8.09 10.26
CA GLY A 112 -22.23 -8.91 10.40
C GLY A 112 -23.00 -9.09 9.08
N LEU A 113 -22.32 -8.99 7.94
CA LEU A 113 -22.92 -9.15 6.61
C LEU A 113 -22.81 -10.60 6.14
N SER A 114 -23.78 -11.05 5.33
CA SER A 114 -23.75 -12.40 4.74
C SER A 114 -22.66 -12.57 3.68
N SER A 115 -22.31 -11.49 2.97
CA SER A 115 -21.27 -11.49 1.95
C SER A 115 -20.74 -10.07 1.69
N MET A 116 -19.59 -9.99 1.02
CA MET A 116 -19.00 -8.75 0.53
C MET A 116 -18.43 -9.00 -0.88
N SER A 117 -18.47 -7.99 -1.74
CA SER A 117 -17.96 -8.10 -3.10
C SER A 117 -16.43 -8.02 -3.13
N ALA A 118 -15.78 -9.05 -3.71
CA ALA A 118 -14.35 -9.03 -3.99
C ALA A 118 -13.95 -7.89 -4.95
N GLN A 119 -14.85 -7.47 -5.85
CA GLN A 119 -14.62 -6.33 -6.73
C GLN A 119 -14.61 -5.00 -5.95
N ALA A 120 -15.53 -4.83 -5.00
CA ALA A 120 -15.55 -3.66 -4.13
C ALA A 120 -14.27 -3.58 -3.28
N VAL A 121 -13.81 -4.72 -2.74
CA VAL A 121 -12.51 -4.83 -2.07
C VAL A 121 -11.37 -4.46 -3.02
N GLY A 122 -11.36 -4.98 -4.25
CA GLY A 122 -10.35 -4.63 -5.26
C GLY A 122 -10.28 -3.13 -5.53
N ASN A 123 -11.42 -2.44 -5.59
CA ASN A 123 -11.46 -0.99 -5.71
C ASN A 123 -10.84 -0.31 -4.47
N ALA A 124 -11.16 -0.76 -3.26
CA ALA A 124 -10.60 -0.20 -2.03
C ALA A 124 -9.09 -0.43 -1.91
N VAL A 125 -8.60 -1.62 -2.27
CA VAL A 125 -7.17 -1.97 -2.33
C VAL A 125 -6.45 -1.04 -3.31
N GLY A 126 -7.03 -0.82 -4.50
CA GLY A 126 -6.44 0.05 -5.52
C GLY A 126 -6.32 1.52 -5.10
N HIS A 127 -7.18 2.00 -4.20
CA HIS A 127 -7.15 3.39 -3.70
C HIS A 127 -6.25 3.59 -2.48
N ASN A 128 -5.41 2.62 -2.12
CA ASN A 128 -4.44 2.78 -1.05
C ASN A 128 -3.52 4.00 -1.31
N PRO A 129 -3.53 5.04 -0.46
CA PRO A 129 -2.69 6.22 -0.65
C PRO A 129 -1.28 6.05 -0.08
N ILE A 130 -1.01 4.97 0.67
CA ILE A 130 0.30 4.69 1.29
C ILE A 130 0.82 3.34 0.77
N SER A 131 1.18 3.28 -0.52
CA SER A 131 1.75 2.10 -1.18
C SER A 131 2.95 1.53 -0.41
N ILE A 132 3.27 0.25 -0.58
CA ILE A 132 4.39 -0.47 0.10
C ILE A 132 4.15 -0.65 1.61
N ILE A 133 4.01 0.43 2.38
CA ILE A 133 3.81 0.40 3.84
C ILE A 133 2.44 -0.20 4.17
N ILE A 134 1.36 0.26 3.52
CA ILE A 134 0.09 -0.48 3.49
C ILE A 134 0.21 -1.46 2.31
N PRO A 135 0.32 -2.78 2.57
CA PRO A 135 0.88 -3.71 1.59
C PRO A 135 -0.18 -4.22 0.59
N CYS A 136 -0.71 -3.31 -0.24
CA CYS A 136 -1.68 -3.66 -1.27
C CYS A 136 -1.13 -4.61 -2.35
N HIS A 137 0.20 -4.71 -2.51
CA HIS A 137 0.86 -5.67 -3.40
C HIS A 137 0.72 -7.13 -2.94
N ARG A 138 0.43 -7.39 -1.66
CA ARG A 138 0.22 -8.73 -1.11
C ARG A 138 -1.17 -9.32 -1.43
N VAL A 139 -2.04 -8.57 -2.10
CA VAL A 139 -3.38 -9.04 -2.49
C VAL A 139 -3.37 -9.63 -3.89
N VAL A 140 -3.82 -10.87 -4.08
CA VAL A 140 -3.79 -11.57 -5.37
C VAL A 140 -5.17 -12.12 -5.77
N GLY A 141 -5.33 -12.51 -7.04
CA GLY A 141 -6.49 -13.29 -7.49
C GLY A 141 -6.43 -14.73 -6.98
N THR A 142 -7.58 -15.40 -6.87
CA THR A 142 -7.68 -16.78 -6.35
C THR A 142 -6.91 -17.82 -7.16
N ASN A 143 -6.67 -17.56 -8.44
CA ASN A 143 -5.94 -18.47 -9.34
C ASN A 143 -4.49 -18.05 -9.56
N GLY A 144 -3.95 -17.16 -8.72
CA GLY A 144 -2.61 -16.60 -8.92
C GLY A 144 -2.56 -15.45 -9.93
N SER A 145 -3.70 -14.89 -10.35
CA SER A 145 -3.69 -13.72 -11.22
C SER A 145 -3.20 -12.47 -10.48
N LEU A 146 -2.31 -11.73 -11.13
CA LEU A 146 -1.87 -10.41 -10.67
C LEU A 146 -2.63 -9.36 -11.46
N THR A 147 -3.75 -8.90 -10.91
CA THR A 147 -4.54 -7.82 -11.49
C THR A 147 -4.57 -6.60 -10.57
N GLY A 148 -4.89 -5.44 -11.14
CA GLY A 148 -5.42 -4.30 -10.38
C GLY A 148 -4.44 -3.60 -9.44
N TYR A 149 -3.11 -3.76 -9.63
CA TYR A 149 -2.15 -3.01 -8.84
C TYR A 149 -1.95 -1.60 -9.40
N ALA A 150 -2.19 -0.59 -8.57
CA ALA A 150 -2.18 0.81 -9.01
C ALA A 150 -0.82 1.29 -9.54
N GLY A 151 0.30 0.71 -9.07
CA GLY A 151 1.66 1.04 -9.50
C GLY A 151 2.20 0.25 -10.70
N GLY A 152 1.42 -0.67 -11.28
CA GLY A 152 1.88 -1.57 -12.34
C GLY A 152 2.27 -2.98 -11.88
N ILE A 153 1.98 -3.99 -12.70
CA ILE A 153 2.17 -5.40 -12.35
C ILE A 153 3.67 -5.75 -12.17
N ASP A 154 4.54 -5.13 -12.94
CA ASP A 154 6.00 -5.16 -12.80
C ASP A 154 6.44 -4.86 -11.36
N LYS A 155 5.95 -3.75 -10.79
CA LYS A 155 6.31 -3.31 -9.44
C LYS A 155 5.73 -4.23 -8.36
N LYS A 156 4.52 -4.75 -8.58
CA LYS A 156 3.93 -5.75 -7.70
C LYS A 156 4.76 -7.03 -7.64
N ILE A 157 5.21 -7.54 -8.79
CA ILE A 157 6.09 -8.72 -8.87
C ILE A 157 7.41 -8.44 -8.15
N PHE A 158 8.01 -7.27 -8.39
CA PHE A 158 9.23 -6.86 -7.69
C PHE A 158 9.06 -6.90 -6.18
N LEU A 159 8.02 -6.24 -5.64
CA LEU A 159 7.75 -6.19 -4.20
C LEU A 159 7.48 -7.57 -3.60
N LEU A 160 6.72 -8.42 -4.30
CA LEU A 160 6.47 -9.80 -3.86
C LEU A 160 7.77 -10.61 -3.78
N ARG A 161 8.63 -10.52 -4.82
CA ARG A 161 9.94 -11.19 -4.83
C ARG A 161 10.86 -10.67 -3.73
N HIS A 162 10.89 -9.35 -3.56
CA HIS A 162 11.66 -8.67 -2.52
C HIS A 162 11.31 -9.18 -1.12
N GLU A 163 10.04 -9.50 -0.88
CA GLU A 163 9.58 -10.05 0.39
C GLU A 163 9.77 -11.57 0.54
N GLY A 164 10.26 -12.24 -0.51
CA GLY A 164 10.53 -13.68 -0.53
C GLY A 164 9.38 -14.55 -1.05
N VAL A 165 8.36 -13.96 -1.70
CA VAL A 165 7.26 -14.73 -2.30
C VAL A 165 7.73 -15.39 -3.60
N ASN A 166 7.50 -16.69 -3.74
CA ASN A 166 7.67 -17.36 -5.03
C ASN A 166 6.60 -16.85 -6.02
N THR A 167 7.05 -16.14 -7.06
CA THR A 167 6.18 -15.53 -8.06
C THR A 167 5.95 -16.38 -9.32
N ASP A 168 6.56 -17.55 -9.45
CA ASP A 168 6.47 -18.38 -10.66
C ASP A 168 5.05 -18.90 -10.91
N LYS A 169 4.26 -19.01 -9.83
CA LYS A 169 2.85 -19.36 -9.86
C LYS A 169 1.92 -18.21 -10.28
N PHE A 170 2.44 -17.00 -10.42
CA PHE A 170 1.65 -15.82 -10.70
C PHE A 170 1.74 -15.42 -12.18
N TYR A 171 0.62 -14.95 -12.73
CA TYR A 171 0.56 -14.50 -14.12
C TYR A 171 -0.29 -13.24 -14.25
N ASP A 172 -0.01 -12.46 -15.29
CA ASP A 172 -0.84 -11.35 -15.73
C ASP A 172 -1.86 -11.89 -16.73
N PRO A 173 -3.18 -11.82 -16.47
CA PRO A 173 -4.19 -12.38 -17.36
C PRO A 173 -4.48 -11.53 -18.61
N ARG A 174 -3.70 -10.47 -18.87
CA ARG A 174 -3.90 -9.53 -19.98
C ARG A 174 -3.32 -10.02 -21.31
#